data_AF-A0AAQ3X850-F1
#
_entry.id   AF-A0AAQ3X850-F1
#
_cell.length_a   1.000
_cell.length_b   1.000
_cell.length_c   1.000
_cell.angle_alpha   90.00
_cell.angle_beta   90.00
_cell.angle_gamma   90.00
#
_symmetry.space_group_name_H-M   'P 1'
#
loop_
_entity.id
_entity.type
_entity.pdbx_description
1 polymer ?
#
loop_
_entity_poly.entity_id
_entity_poly.type
_entity_poly.pdbx_seq_one_letter_code
_entity_poly.pdbx_strand_id
1 'polypeptide(L)'
;ITALTARSREDLRKRTLLNLLVLSLRIHPARQMKLATFDVASLFNFDPSTIGESLVTESRPTTLTTDVTSNLKEIAKQLEAPIEKLVVACDGIRTALERIIDVLPSSLKQVLQPTAHLGFLREDVLATASRIASRNNQPALKDEITKECVAANQFKANLDDNSEEARLKASRQTLDAKRKKITDEIKHLEEELSQVDVAILANDASMKMLADNKQKLSISLKASIARIRKLNKGLIIGSDEPDRQIIDSAD
;
A
#
# COMPACT_ATOMS: atom_id res chain seq x y z
N ILE A 1 -4.00 19.41 16.60
CA ILE A 1 -5.39 19.46 16.06
C ILE A 1 -5.41 19.77 14.55
N THR A 2 -4.46 20.55 14.04
CA THR A 2 -4.40 20.96 12.62
C THR A 2 -4.00 19.85 11.62
N ALA A 3 -3.35 18.77 12.06
CA ALA A 3 -2.92 17.67 11.18
C ALA A 3 -4.03 16.63 10.90
N LEU A 4 -5.05 16.52 11.76
CA LEU A 4 -6.15 15.55 11.59
C LEU A 4 -7.18 15.99 10.54
N THR A 5 -7.26 17.28 10.23
CA THR A 5 -8.22 17.82 9.23
C THR A 5 -7.71 17.72 7.79
N ALA A 6 -6.40 17.65 7.58
CA ALA A 6 -5.81 17.47 6.25
C ALA A 6 -6.02 16.05 5.72
N ARG A 7 -5.78 15.03 6.56
CA ARG A 7 -5.92 13.61 6.20
C ARG A 7 -7.36 13.25 5.80
N SER A 8 -8.35 13.80 6.51
CA SER A 8 -9.78 13.60 6.23
C SER A 8 -10.24 14.22 4.91
N ARG A 9 -9.67 15.36 4.48
CA ARG A 9 -10.02 15.98 3.18
C ARG A 9 -9.46 15.21 2.00
N GLU A 10 -8.30 14.60 2.18
CA GLU A 10 -7.64 13.85 1.11
C GLU A 10 -8.32 12.49 0.87
N ASP A 11 -8.79 11.83 1.92
CA ASP A 11 -9.57 10.60 1.80
C ASP A 11 -10.95 10.85 1.15
N LEU A 12 -11.58 12.00 1.42
CA LEU A 12 -12.84 12.38 0.78
C LEU A 12 -12.66 12.68 -0.71
N ARG A 13 -11.54 13.33 -1.09
CA ARG A 13 -11.19 13.56 -2.51
C ARG A 13 -10.92 12.25 -3.25
N LYS A 14 -10.16 11.33 -2.64
CA LYS A 14 -9.86 10.01 -3.23
C LYS A 14 -11.14 9.19 -3.45
N ARG A 15 -12.06 9.18 -2.48
CA ARG A 15 -13.37 8.51 -2.62
C ARG A 15 -14.25 9.13 -3.70
N THR A 16 -14.24 10.45 -3.83
CA THR A 16 -15.04 11.16 -4.84
C THR A 16 -14.53 10.87 -6.26
N LEU A 17 -13.21 10.82 -6.45
CA LEU A 17 -12.60 10.47 -7.73
C LEU A 17 -12.83 9.00 -8.11
N LEU A 18 -12.77 8.08 -7.13
CA LEU A 18 -13.07 6.67 -7.37
C LEU A 18 -14.54 6.47 -7.80
N ASN A 19 -15.48 7.18 -7.16
CA ASN A 19 -16.90 7.12 -7.52
C ASN A 19 -17.17 7.71 -8.91
N LEU A 20 -16.50 8.80 -9.30
CA LEU A 20 -16.59 9.36 -10.65
C LEU A 20 -16.03 8.41 -11.72
N LEU A 21 -14.93 7.70 -11.42
CA LEU A 21 -14.36 6.70 -12.34
C LEU A 21 -15.27 5.48 -12.51
N VAL A 22 -15.87 4.99 -11.41
CA VAL A 22 -16.83 3.87 -11.42
C VAL A 22 -18.13 4.25 -12.14
N LEU A 23 -18.58 5.51 -12.04
CA LEU A 23 -19.75 6.00 -12.78
C LEU A 23 -19.46 6.14 -14.29
N SER A 24 -18.23 6.54 -14.65
CA SER A 24 -17.80 6.71 -16.04
C SER A 24 -17.62 5.37 -16.77
N LEU A 25 -17.30 4.29 -16.04
CA LEU A 25 -17.19 2.92 -16.58
C LEU A 25 -18.54 2.18 -16.69
N ARG A 26 -19.64 2.76 -16.17
CA ARG A 26 -20.98 2.14 -16.17
C ARG A 26 -21.94 2.63 -17.26
N ILE A 27 -21.54 3.60 -18.08
CA ILE A 27 -22.39 4.10 -19.17
C ILE A 27 -21.84 3.57 -20.49
N HIS A 28 -22.36 2.41 -20.92
CA HIS A 28 -22.79 2.10 -22.29
C HIS A 28 -23.25 0.63 -22.38
N PRO A 29 -24.53 0.32 -22.11
CA PRO A 29 -25.14 -0.89 -22.65
C PRO A 29 -25.31 -0.74 -24.16
N ALA A 30 -24.97 -1.83 -24.86
CA ALA A 30 -25.03 -1.99 -26.30
C ALA A 30 -26.34 -1.45 -26.90
N ARG A 31 -26.22 -0.49 -27.82
CA ARG A 31 -27.27 -0.16 -28.78
C ARG A 31 -27.23 -1.22 -29.88
N GLN A 32 -27.85 -2.38 -29.64
CA GLN A 32 -28.18 -3.30 -30.73
C GLN A 32 -29.34 -2.70 -31.52
N MET A 33 -29.03 -1.98 -32.60
CA MET A 33 -29.98 -1.83 -33.69
C MET A 33 -30.00 -3.16 -34.45
N LYS A 34 -31.14 -3.86 -34.40
CA LYS A 34 -31.49 -4.89 -35.38
C LYS A 34 -31.49 -4.22 -36.76
N LEU A 35 -30.38 -4.27 -37.48
CA LEU A 35 -30.42 -4.17 -38.93
C LEU A 35 -30.88 -5.52 -39.45
N ALA A 36 -31.87 -5.49 -40.34
CA ALA A 36 -32.28 -6.65 -41.12
C ALA A 36 -31.02 -7.34 -41.67
N THR A 37 -30.94 -8.65 -41.48
CA THR A 37 -29.94 -9.53 -42.06
C THR A 37 -29.92 -9.32 -43.57
N PHE A 38 -29.02 -8.48 -44.05
CA PHE A 38 -28.66 -8.40 -45.44
C PHE A 38 -27.88 -9.68 -45.73
N ASP A 39 -28.49 -10.59 -46.50
CA ASP A 39 -27.87 -11.84 -46.88
C ASP A 39 -26.73 -11.55 -47.86
N VAL A 40 -25.50 -11.56 -47.34
CA VAL A 40 -24.29 -11.30 -48.13
C VAL A 40 -24.05 -12.41 -49.16
N ALA A 41 -24.67 -13.60 -49.00
CA ALA A 41 -24.55 -14.70 -49.95
C ALA A 41 -25.19 -14.36 -51.31
N SER A 42 -26.22 -13.51 -51.36
CA SER A 42 -26.81 -13.06 -52.62
C SER A 42 -25.94 -12.03 -53.36
N LEU A 43 -24.99 -11.37 -52.67
CA LEU A 43 -24.11 -10.37 -53.28
C LEU A 43 -22.91 -11.02 -54.01
N PHE A 44 -22.51 -12.22 -53.59
CA PHE A 44 -21.42 -12.99 -54.21
C PHE A 44 -21.91 -14.05 -55.20
N ASN A 45 -23.22 -14.14 -55.46
CA ASN A 45 -23.80 -15.05 -56.45
C ASN A 45 -23.71 -14.47 -57.88
N PHE A 46 -22.55 -13.89 -58.20
CA PHE A 46 -22.25 -13.34 -59.51
C PHE A 46 -21.74 -14.48 -60.39
N ASP A 47 -22.57 -14.99 -61.29
CA ASP A 47 -22.14 -15.95 -62.30
C ASP A 47 -21.57 -15.18 -63.51
N PRO A 48 -20.24 -15.18 -63.72
CA PRO A 48 -19.63 -14.48 -64.84
C PRO A 48 -20.05 -15.03 -66.20
N SER A 49 -20.68 -16.22 -66.25
CA SER A 49 -21.19 -16.86 -67.46
C SER A 49 -22.45 -16.19 -68.02
N THR A 50 -23.13 -15.36 -67.23
CA THR A 50 -24.34 -14.61 -67.65
C THR A 50 -24.02 -13.29 -68.39
N ILE A 51 -22.76 -12.86 -68.39
CA ILE A 51 -22.30 -11.69 -69.16
C ILE A 51 -21.91 -12.16 -70.57
N GLY A 52 -22.92 -12.38 -71.43
CA GLY A 52 -22.64 -12.76 -72.82
C GLY A 52 -23.84 -12.88 -73.73
N GLU A 53 -25.04 -13.16 -73.21
CA GLU A 53 -26.16 -13.60 -74.06
C GLU A 53 -27.23 -12.53 -74.38
N SER A 54 -27.13 -11.30 -73.86
CA SER A 54 -28.07 -10.21 -74.19
C SER A 54 -27.40 -9.01 -74.87
N LEU A 55 -26.45 -9.25 -75.78
CA LEU A 55 -25.86 -8.22 -76.63
C LEU A 55 -25.68 -8.73 -78.06
N VAL A 56 -26.77 -9.13 -78.71
CA VAL A 56 -26.80 -9.29 -80.17
C VAL A 56 -28.03 -8.59 -80.70
N THR A 57 -27.88 -7.29 -80.96
CA THR A 57 -28.21 -6.60 -82.23
C THR A 57 -28.22 -5.10 -81.97
N GLU A 58 -27.05 -4.45 -82.03
CA GLU A 58 -26.87 -3.18 -82.73
C GLU A 58 -25.40 -3.09 -83.16
N SER A 59 -25.21 -2.96 -84.46
CA SER A 59 -23.94 -2.94 -85.16
C SER A 59 -23.23 -1.59 -85.02
N ARG A 60 -22.07 -1.53 -84.34
CA ARG A 60 -20.91 -0.68 -84.73
C ARG A 60 -19.66 -1.08 -83.94
N PRO A 61 -18.51 -1.41 -84.58
CA PRO A 61 -17.26 -1.50 -83.86
C PRO A 61 -16.75 -0.09 -83.61
N THR A 62 -17.15 0.53 -82.49
CA THR A 62 -16.39 1.66 -81.95
C THR A 62 -15.12 1.09 -81.37
N THR A 63 -14.04 1.16 -82.14
CA THR A 63 -12.67 1.05 -81.62
C THR A 63 -12.57 2.03 -80.45
N LEU A 64 -12.56 1.50 -79.21
CA LEU A 64 -12.24 2.30 -78.04
C LEU A 64 -10.87 2.93 -78.30
N THR A 65 -10.80 4.25 -78.20
CA THR A 65 -9.53 4.96 -78.39
C THR A 65 -8.52 4.46 -77.35
N THR A 66 -7.24 4.49 -77.70
CA THR A 66 -6.14 4.13 -76.78
C THR A 66 -6.21 4.92 -75.48
N ASP A 67 -6.73 6.14 -75.54
CA ASP A 67 -6.97 7.04 -74.42
C ASP A 67 -8.05 6.53 -73.45
N VAL A 68 -9.22 6.09 -73.93
CA VAL A 68 -10.28 5.51 -73.07
C VAL A 68 -9.78 4.23 -72.37
N THR A 69 -9.03 3.40 -73.08
CA THR A 69 -8.45 2.17 -72.54
C THR A 69 -7.39 2.47 -71.46
N SER A 70 -6.59 3.53 -71.65
CA SER A 70 -5.60 3.97 -70.67
C SER A 70 -6.25 4.48 -69.38
N ASN A 71 -7.27 5.33 -69.49
CA ASN A 71 -8.01 5.87 -68.34
C ASN A 71 -8.74 4.76 -67.56
N LEU A 72 -9.35 3.78 -68.23
CA LEU A 72 -9.96 2.62 -67.56
C LEU A 72 -8.95 1.77 -66.80
N LYS A 73 -7.75 1.55 -67.36
CA LYS A 73 -6.65 0.87 -66.66
C LYS A 73 -6.16 1.66 -65.45
N GLU A 74 -6.11 2.97 -65.55
CA GLU A 74 -5.74 3.84 -64.42
C GLU A 74 -6.77 3.76 -63.29
N ILE A 75 -8.07 3.84 -63.61
CA ILE A 75 -9.16 3.67 -62.63
C ILE A 75 -9.10 2.30 -61.97
N ALA A 76 -8.93 1.23 -62.75
CA ALA A 76 -8.82 -0.13 -62.23
C ALA A 76 -7.65 -0.28 -61.24
N LYS A 77 -6.47 0.25 -61.59
CA LYS A 77 -5.30 0.24 -60.71
C LYS A 77 -5.53 1.02 -59.41
N GLN A 78 -6.28 2.12 -59.46
CA GLN A 78 -6.62 2.89 -58.26
C GLN A 78 -7.62 2.15 -57.36
N LEU A 79 -8.58 1.43 -57.95
CA LEU A 79 -9.57 0.62 -57.23
C LEU A 79 -8.98 -0.63 -56.54
N GLU A 80 -7.82 -1.11 -56.97
CA GLU A 80 -7.07 -2.20 -56.31
C GLU A 80 -6.46 -1.77 -54.96
N ALA A 81 -6.40 -0.47 -54.65
CA ALA A 81 -5.84 0.00 -53.39
C ALA A 81 -6.74 -0.34 -52.19
N PRO A 82 -6.16 -0.54 -50.99
CA PRO A 82 -6.92 -0.67 -49.74
C PRO A 82 -7.91 0.49 -49.55
N ILE A 83 -9.07 0.20 -48.97
CA ILE A 83 -10.20 1.13 -48.90
C ILE A 83 -9.83 2.47 -48.24
N GLU A 84 -8.91 2.48 -47.27
CA GLU A 84 -8.42 3.69 -46.60
C GLU A 84 -7.63 4.61 -47.54
N LYS A 85 -6.87 4.02 -48.48
CA LYS A 85 -6.15 4.77 -49.52
C LYS A 85 -7.08 5.17 -50.65
N LEU A 86 -8.06 4.32 -50.96
CA LEU A 86 -9.05 4.54 -52.00
C LEU A 86 -9.91 5.78 -51.73
N VAL A 87 -10.45 5.90 -50.51
CA VAL A 87 -11.28 7.06 -50.13
C VAL A 87 -10.50 8.37 -50.01
N VAL A 88 -9.17 8.30 -49.88
CA VAL A 88 -8.28 9.48 -49.89
C VAL A 88 -7.94 9.89 -51.32
N ALA A 89 -7.76 8.93 -52.23
CA ALA A 89 -7.46 9.14 -53.64
C ALA A 89 -8.71 9.26 -54.54
N CYS A 90 -9.92 9.36 -53.96
CA CYS A 90 -11.18 9.34 -54.69
C CYS A 90 -11.32 10.44 -55.76
N ASP A 91 -10.62 11.56 -55.57
CA ASP A 91 -10.63 12.68 -56.51
C ASP A 91 -9.95 12.31 -57.82
N GLY A 92 -8.87 11.51 -57.77
CA GLY A 92 -8.20 11.00 -58.97
C GLY A 92 -9.09 10.07 -59.79
N ILE A 93 -9.84 9.19 -59.11
CA ILE A 93 -10.79 8.27 -59.75
C ILE A 93 -11.93 9.04 -60.41
N ARG A 94 -12.50 10.01 -59.69
CA ARG A 94 -13.57 10.86 -60.18
C ARG A 94 -13.15 11.65 -61.42
N THR A 95 -11.99 12.31 -61.39
CA THR A 95 -11.47 13.06 -62.53
C THR A 95 -11.15 12.15 -63.73
N ALA A 96 -10.59 10.95 -63.51
CA ALA A 96 -10.34 10.00 -64.58
C ALA A 96 -11.65 9.49 -65.21
N LEU A 97 -12.70 9.28 -64.41
CA LEU A 97 -14.01 8.86 -64.89
C LEU A 97 -14.72 9.96 -65.68
N GLU A 98 -14.70 11.20 -65.19
CA GLU A 98 -15.29 12.38 -65.86
C GLU A 98 -14.74 12.59 -67.27
N ARG A 99 -13.46 12.27 -67.54
CA ARG A 99 -12.86 12.39 -68.89
C ARG A 99 -13.43 11.43 -69.92
N ILE A 100 -13.87 10.24 -69.48
CA ILE A 100 -14.30 9.17 -70.39
C ILE A 100 -15.81 8.94 -70.36
N ILE A 101 -16.52 9.54 -69.40
CA ILE A 101 -17.91 9.19 -69.10
C ILE A 101 -18.86 9.35 -70.29
N ASP A 102 -18.65 10.33 -71.16
CA ASP A 102 -19.52 10.58 -72.31
C ASP A 102 -19.38 9.51 -73.40
N VAL A 103 -18.20 8.89 -73.50
CA VAL A 103 -17.83 7.90 -74.53
C VAL A 103 -18.15 6.46 -74.10
N LEU A 104 -18.39 6.22 -72.81
CA LEU A 104 -18.66 4.88 -72.30
C LEU A 104 -20.06 4.37 -72.69
N PRO A 105 -20.24 3.05 -72.92
CA PRO A 105 -21.57 2.44 -73.02
C PRO A 105 -22.37 2.59 -71.72
N SER A 106 -23.69 2.70 -71.82
CA SER A 106 -24.60 2.92 -70.68
C SER A 106 -24.43 1.88 -69.56
N SER A 107 -24.19 0.61 -69.91
CA SER A 107 -23.93 -0.46 -68.95
C SER A 107 -22.69 -0.22 -68.10
N LEU A 108 -21.60 0.26 -68.71
CA LEU A 108 -20.34 0.52 -68.03
C LEU A 108 -20.39 1.82 -67.21
N LYS A 109 -21.15 2.83 -67.67
CA LYS A 109 -21.45 4.02 -66.86
C LYS A 109 -22.14 3.61 -65.56
N GLN A 110 -23.20 2.81 -65.62
CA GLN A 110 -23.94 2.39 -64.42
C GLN A 110 -23.05 1.68 -63.38
N VAL A 111 -22.11 0.85 -63.82
CA VAL A 111 -21.18 0.14 -62.94
C VAL A 111 -20.12 1.07 -62.32
N LEU A 112 -19.62 2.06 -63.07
CA LEU A 112 -18.54 2.94 -62.62
C LEU A 112 -19.03 4.19 -61.87
N GLN A 113 -20.28 4.61 -62.06
CA GLN A 113 -20.85 5.80 -61.40
C GLN A 113 -20.69 5.80 -59.86
N PRO A 114 -20.93 4.69 -59.13
CA PRO A 114 -20.71 4.67 -57.68
C PRO A 114 -19.28 5.02 -57.26
N THR A 115 -18.28 4.73 -58.11
CA THR A 115 -16.86 5.02 -57.80
C THR A 115 -16.55 6.52 -57.80
N ALA A 116 -17.33 7.34 -58.52
CA ALA A 116 -17.22 8.80 -58.46
C ALA A 116 -17.68 9.39 -57.11
N HIS A 117 -18.43 8.61 -56.32
CA HIS A 117 -19.02 9.05 -55.05
C HIS A 117 -18.33 8.44 -53.81
N LEU A 118 -17.16 7.80 -53.98
CA LEU A 118 -16.38 7.21 -52.87
C LEU A 118 -16.00 8.23 -51.79
N GLY A 119 -15.88 9.51 -52.14
CA GLY A 119 -15.60 10.60 -51.20
C GLY A 119 -16.65 10.73 -50.08
N PHE A 120 -17.89 10.30 -50.32
CA PHE A 120 -18.96 10.31 -49.31
C PHE A 120 -18.63 9.43 -48.09
N LEU A 121 -17.88 8.34 -48.29
CA LEU A 121 -17.52 7.39 -47.24
C LEU A 121 -16.19 7.73 -46.54
N ARG A 122 -15.50 8.80 -46.98
CA ARG A 122 -14.14 9.10 -46.53
C ARG A 122 -14.03 9.29 -45.03
N GLU A 123 -14.92 10.09 -44.44
CA GLU A 123 -14.88 10.38 -43.01
C GLU A 123 -15.12 9.12 -42.19
N ASP A 124 -16.15 8.34 -42.53
CA ASP A 124 -16.52 7.11 -41.81
C ASP A 124 -15.44 6.03 -41.90
N VAL A 125 -14.84 5.85 -43.09
CA VAL A 125 -13.78 4.86 -43.31
C VAL A 125 -12.53 5.24 -42.51
N LEU A 126 -12.10 6.50 -42.55
CA LEU A 126 -10.91 6.94 -41.82
C LEU A 126 -11.12 6.91 -40.30
N ALA A 127 -12.29 7.35 -39.82
CA ALA A 127 -12.64 7.29 -38.40
C ALA A 127 -12.69 5.83 -37.90
N THR A 128 -13.24 4.93 -38.71
CA THR A 128 -13.31 3.50 -38.38
C THR A 128 -11.93 2.86 -38.38
N ALA A 129 -11.09 3.14 -39.37
CA ALA A 129 -9.71 2.65 -39.44
C ALA A 129 -8.89 3.12 -38.22
N SER A 130 -9.01 4.41 -37.85
CA SER A 130 -8.37 4.97 -36.66
C SER A 130 -8.81 4.25 -35.37
N ARG A 131 -10.11 3.99 -35.23
CA ARG A 131 -10.67 3.26 -34.08
C ARG A 131 -10.20 1.81 -34.02
N ILE A 132 -10.04 1.13 -35.16
CA ILE A 132 -9.47 -0.22 -35.23
C ILE A 132 -8.01 -0.20 -34.77
N ALA A 133 -7.21 0.74 -35.29
CA ALA A 133 -5.82 0.90 -34.88
C ALA A 133 -5.68 1.16 -33.36
N SER A 134 -6.54 2.00 -32.80
CA SER A 134 -6.57 2.25 -31.34
C SER A 134 -6.95 1.02 -30.53
N ARG A 135 -7.89 0.20 -31.03
CA ARG A 135 -8.29 -1.06 -30.36
C ARG A 135 -7.18 -2.09 -30.36
N ASN A 136 -6.36 -2.14 -31.40
CA ASN A 136 -5.22 -3.06 -31.46
C ASN A 136 -4.18 -2.80 -30.36
N ASN A 137 -4.12 -1.58 -29.82
CA ASN A 137 -3.23 -1.23 -28.70
C ASN A 137 -3.86 -1.47 -27.31
N GLN A 138 -5.16 -1.80 -27.23
CA GLN A 138 -5.84 -2.02 -25.93
C GLN A 138 -5.40 -3.27 -25.16
N PRO A 139 -5.01 -4.40 -25.78
CA PRO A 139 -4.56 -5.57 -25.02
C PRO A 139 -3.36 -5.27 -24.13
N ALA A 140 -2.33 -4.62 -24.69
CA ALA A 140 -1.14 -4.23 -23.92
C ALA A 140 -1.50 -3.31 -22.74
N LEU A 141 -2.40 -2.33 -22.97
CA LEU A 141 -2.88 -1.44 -21.91
C LEU A 141 -3.66 -2.18 -20.82
N LYS A 142 -4.50 -3.16 -21.19
CA LYS A 142 -5.23 -3.99 -20.22
C LYS A 142 -4.29 -4.85 -19.38
N ASP A 143 -3.24 -5.38 -19.99
CA ASP A 143 -2.23 -6.17 -19.28
C ASP A 143 -1.47 -5.30 -18.27
N GLU A 144 -1.09 -4.07 -18.66
CA GLU A 144 -0.44 -3.11 -17.78
C GLU A 144 -1.36 -2.69 -16.62
N ILE A 145 -2.62 -2.36 -16.89
CA ILE A 145 -3.63 -2.06 -15.85
C ILE A 145 -3.78 -3.24 -14.89
N THR A 146 -3.79 -4.47 -15.40
CA THR A 146 -3.92 -5.67 -14.56
C THR A 146 -2.71 -5.84 -13.66
N LYS A 147 -1.49 -5.65 -14.18
CA LYS A 147 -0.24 -5.69 -13.39
C LYS A 147 -0.25 -4.63 -12.29
N GLU A 148 -0.59 -3.39 -12.63
CA GLU A 148 -0.70 -2.29 -11.67
C GLU A 148 -1.76 -2.57 -10.60
N CYS A 149 -2.91 -3.13 -10.98
CA CYS A 149 -3.95 -3.53 -10.04
C CYS A 149 -3.49 -4.64 -9.08
N VAL A 150 -2.74 -5.64 -9.58
CA VAL A 150 -2.16 -6.69 -8.74
C VAL A 150 -1.15 -6.11 -7.75
N ALA A 151 -0.23 -5.24 -8.22
CA ALA A 151 0.74 -4.57 -7.35
C ALA A 151 0.05 -3.69 -6.29
N ALA A 152 -0.94 -2.90 -6.68
CA ALA A 152 -1.71 -2.07 -5.76
C ALA A 152 -2.45 -2.90 -4.69
N ASN A 153 -3.02 -4.05 -5.08
CA ASN A 153 -3.66 -4.96 -4.13
C ASN A 153 -2.66 -5.59 -3.16
N GLN A 154 -1.44 -5.91 -3.60
CA GLN A 154 -0.37 -6.38 -2.71
C GLN A 154 0.07 -5.30 -1.72
N PHE A 155 0.27 -4.06 -2.19
CA PHE A 155 0.57 -2.93 -1.29
C PHE A 155 -0.55 -2.70 -0.27
N LYS A 156 -1.81 -2.80 -0.71
CA LYS A 156 -2.95 -2.70 0.19
C LYS A 156 -2.93 -3.81 1.24
N ALA A 157 -2.71 -5.07 0.83
CA ALA A 157 -2.64 -6.19 1.77
C ALA A 157 -1.53 -5.99 2.82
N ASN A 158 -0.37 -5.50 2.41
CA ASN A 158 0.74 -5.19 3.32
C ASN A 158 0.43 -4.01 4.26
N LEU A 159 -0.35 -3.03 3.81
CA LEU A 159 -0.81 -1.91 4.65
C LEU A 159 -1.91 -2.33 5.63
N ASP A 160 -2.78 -3.25 5.22
CA ASP A 160 -3.83 -3.81 6.07
C ASP A 160 -3.24 -4.81 7.11
N ASP A 161 -2.04 -5.36 6.86
CA ASP A 161 -1.31 -6.20 7.80
C ASP A 161 -0.76 -5.39 8.98
N ASN A 162 -1.54 -5.35 10.04
CA ASN A 162 -1.19 -4.70 11.30
C ASN A 162 -0.59 -5.67 12.34
N SER A 163 -0.12 -6.85 11.91
CA SER A 163 0.40 -7.88 12.82
C SER A 163 1.58 -7.40 13.65
N GLU A 164 2.54 -6.69 13.02
CA GLU A 164 3.69 -6.12 13.71
C GLU A 164 3.33 -5.02 14.69
N GLU A 165 2.37 -4.14 14.34
CA GLU A 165 1.88 -3.12 15.27
C GLU A 165 1.23 -3.77 16.50
N ALA A 166 0.39 -4.80 16.29
CA ALA A 166 -0.24 -5.55 17.36
C ALA A 166 0.81 -6.24 18.25
N ARG A 167 1.83 -6.86 17.65
CA ARG A 167 2.95 -7.51 18.36
C ARG A 167 3.73 -6.50 19.21
N LEU A 168 4.08 -5.34 18.65
CA LEU A 168 4.78 -4.28 19.36
C LEU A 168 3.95 -3.71 20.50
N LYS A 169 2.63 -3.54 20.31
CA LYS A 169 1.72 -3.08 21.35
C LYS A 169 1.62 -4.07 22.51
N ALA A 170 1.51 -5.37 22.23
CA ALA A 170 1.51 -6.42 23.25
C ALA A 170 2.85 -6.48 24.00
N SER A 171 3.97 -6.36 23.28
CA SER A 171 5.31 -6.27 23.89
C SER A 171 5.42 -5.07 24.84
N ARG A 172 4.95 -3.89 24.40
CA ARG A 172 4.93 -2.68 25.24
C ARG A 172 4.10 -2.87 26.50
N GLN A 173 2.90 -3.45 26.40
CA GLN A 173 2.05 -3.74 27.56
C GLN A 173 2.76 -4.67 28.56
N THR A 174 3.46 -5.69 28.06
CA THR A 174 4.25 -6.60 28.90
C THR A 174 5.37 -5.87 29.62
N LEU A 175 6.08 -4.98 28.91
CA LEU A 175 7.15 -4.16 29.50
C LEU A 175 6.62 -3.17 30.53
N ASP A 176 5.47 -2.52 30.28
CA ASP A 176 4.82 -1.63 31.23
C ASP A 176 4.41 -2.37 32.52
N ALA A 177 3.89 -3.60 32.39
CA ALA A 177 3.57 -4.45 33.53
C ALA A 177 4.83 -4.82 34.34
N LYS A 178 5.92 -5.21 33.67
CA LYS A 178 7.22 -5.48 34.32
C LYS A 178 7.77 -4.24 35.02
N ARG A 179 7.71 -3.07 34.38
CA ARG A 179 8.15 -1.80 34.97
C ARG A 179 7.38 -1.51 36.25
N LYS A 180 6.05 -1.67 36.23
CA LYS A 180 5.21 -1.48 37.42
C LYS A 180 5.64 -2.41 38.56
N LYS A 181 5.79 -3.71 38.26
CA LYS A 181 6.25 -4.70 39.26
C LYS A 181 7.58 -4.31 39.89
N ILE A 182 8.59 -3.96 39.09
CA ILE A 182 9.90 -3.54 39.59
C ILE A 182 9.79 -2.27 40.44
N THR A 183 8.93 -1.33 40.05
CA THR A 183 8.69 -0.10 40.83
C THR A 183 8.11 -0.42 42.21
N ASP A 184 7.19 -1.38 42.28
CA ASP A 184 6.59 -1.81 43.54
C ASP A 184 7.63 -2.56 44.42
N GLU A 185 8.48 -3.39 43.82
CA GLU A 185 9.60 -4.06 44.51
C GLU A 185 10.64 -3.06 45.06
N ILE A 186 10.99 -2.03 44.30
CA ILE A 186 11.90 -0.97 44.78
C ILE A 186 11.34 -0.29 46.02
N LYS A 187 10.05 0.10 46.00
CA LYS A 187 9.41 0.74 47.15
C LYS A 187 9.41 -0.16 48.39
N HIS A 188 9.19 -1.46 48.21
CA HIS A 188 9.26 -2.42 49.31
C HIS A 188 10.66 -2.48 49.91
N LEU A 189 11.70 -2.57 49.06
CA LEU A 189 13.08 -2.59 49.52
C LEU A 189 13.51 -1.28 50.20
N GLU A 190 13.03 -0.14 49.73
CA GLU A 190 13.26 1.16 50.37
C GLU A 190 12.67 1.22 51.78
N GLU A 191 11.46 0.66 51.97
CA GLU A 191 10.82 0.56 53.29
C GLU A 191 11.58 -0.39 54.22
N GLU A 192 11.99 -1.57 53.73
CA GLU A 192 12.80 -2.52 54.50
C GLU A 192 14.14 -1.90 54.92
N LEU A 193 14.82 -1.17 54.03
CA LEU A 193 16.05 -0.46 54.35
C LEU A 193 15.82 0.58 55.45
N SER A 194 14.73 1.35 55.38
CA SER A 194 14.40 2.33 56.41
C SER A 194 14.20 1.68 57.79
N GLN A 195 13.56 0.51 57.85
CA GLN A 195 13.38 -0.23 59.10
C GLN A 195 14.71 -0.74 59.67
N VAL A 196 15.60 -1.24 58.81
CA VAL A 196 16.93 -1.69 59.21
C VAL A 196 17.76 -0.51 59.73
N ASP A 197 17.72 0.64 59.09
CA ASP A 197 18.43 1.85 59.54
C ASP A 197 17.97 2.29 60.93
N VAL A 198 16.66 2.25 61.21
CA VAL A 198 16.11 2.52 62.55
C VAL A 198 16.63 1.50 63.57
N ALA A 199 16.68 0.22 63.21
CA ALA A 199 17.19 -0.83 64.09
C ALA A 199 18.69 -0.66 64.39
N ILE A 200 19.50 -0.26 63.39
CA ILE A 200 20.92 0.05 63.56
C ILE A 200 21.08 1.21 64.56
N LEU A 201 20.36 2.31 64.37
CA LEU A 201 20.42 3.47 65.28
C LEU A 201 20.04 3.10 66.72
N ALA A 202 19.01 2.27 66.89
CA ALA A 202 18.59 1.79 68.22
C ALA A 202 19.66 0.89 68.87
N ASN A 203 20.32 0.05 68.08
CA ASN A 203 21.40 -0.81 68.55
C ASN A 203 22.65 0.01 68.92
N ASP A 204 23.03 0.98 68.11
CA ASP A 204 24.13 1.91 68.40
C ASP A 204 23.90 2.68 69.71
N ALA A 205 22.67 3.16 69.93
CA ALA A 205 22.29 3.79 71.19
C ALA A 205 22.43 2.83 72.38
N SER A 206 22.00 1.57 72.21
CA SER A 206 22.11 0.52 73.23
C SER A 206 23.58 0.18 73.54
N MET A 207 24.42 0.10 72.51
CA MET A 207 25.85 -0.12 72.64
C MET A 207 26.55 1.01 73.40
N LYS A 208 26.16 2.27 73.13
CA LYS A 208 26.65 3.43 73.88
C LYS A 208 26.27 3.36 75.36
N MET A 209 25.00 3.08 75.65
CA MET A 209 24.52 2.91 77.03
C MET A 209 25.25 1.78 77.76
N LEU A 210 25.51 0.67 77.07
CA LEU A 210 26.27 -0.45 77.61
C LEU A 210 27.72 -0.05 77.92
N ALA A 211 28.37 0.71 77.03
CA ALA A 211 29.73 1.21 77.25
C ALA A 211 29.80 2.13 78.48
N ASP A 212 28.86 3.07 78.63
CA ASP A 212 28.77 3.97 79.78
C ASP A 212 28.55 3.21 81.08
N ASN A 213 27.65 2.21 81.09
CA ASN A 213 27.41 1.34 82.23
C ASN A 213 28.64 0.52 82.62
N LYS A 214 29.35 -0.05 81.63
CA LYS A 214 30.60 -0.80 81.85
C LYS A 214 31.66 0.10 82.48
N GLN A 215 31.79 1.35 82.01
CA GLN A 215 32.73 2.31 82.58
C GLN A 215 32.37 2.66 84.03
N LYS A 216 31.09 2.90 84.32
CA LYS A 216 30.60 3.17 85.68
C LYS A 216 30.87 1.99 86.63
N LEU A 217 30.59 0.77 86.20
CA LEU A 217 30.89 -0.45 86.97
C LEU A 217 32.39 -0.62 87.20
N SER A 218 33.23 -0.36 86.19
CA SER A 218 34.70 -0.40 86.33
C SER A 218 35.21 0.58 87.38
N ILE A 219 34.70 1.82 87.39
CA ILE A 219 35.02 2.83 88.42
C ILE A 219 34.58 2.34 89.80
N SER A 220 33.34 1.86 89.93
CA SER A 220 32.79 1.36 91.20
C SER A 220 33.57 0.15 91.74
N LEU A 221 33.96 -0.77 90.87
CA LEU A 221 34.77 -1.94 91.22
C LEU A 221 36.15 -1.51 91.74
N LYS A 222 36.83 -0.59 91.03
CA LYS A 222 38.13 -0.05 91.48
C LYS A 222 38.02 0.60 92.87
N ALA A 223 36.96 1.37 93.11
CA ALA A 223 36.70 1.99 94.42
C ALA A 223 36.45 0.94 95.51
N SER A 224 35.67 -0.10 95.22
CA SER A 224 35.38 -1.18 96.15
C SER A 224 36.64 -1.98 96.51
N ILE A 225 37.47 -2.33 95.52
CA ILE A 225 38.76 -2.98 95.74
C ILE A 225 39.68 -2.12 96.61
N ALA A 226 39.76 -0.81 96.36
CA ALA A 226 40.54 0.09 97.18
C ALA A 226 40.05 0.14 98.64
N ARG A 227 38.73 0.12 98.85
CA ARG A 227 38.12 0.05 100.19
C ARG A 227 38.44 -1.27 100.90
N ILE A 228 38.32 -2.40 100.21
CA ILE A 228 38.69 -3.72 100.75
C ILE A 228 40.16 -3.72 101.17
N ARG A 229 41.07 -3.21 100.33
CA ARG A 229 42.50 -3.11 100.69
C ARG A 229 42.74 -2.23 101.91
N LYS A 230 42.00 -1.14 102.08
CA LYS A 230 42.10 -0.28 103.27
C LYS A 230 41.62 -1.01 104.52
N LEU A 231 40.47 -1.68 104.47
CA LEU A 231 39.94 -2.47 105.58
C LEU A 231 40.89 -3.62 105.95
N ASN A 232 41.43 -4.32 104.95
CA ASN A 232 42.37 -5.43 105.18
C ASN A 232 43.66 -4.99 105.89
N LYS A 233 44.11 -3.75 105.69
CA LYS A 233 45.26 -3.20 106.45
C LYS A 233 44.94 -2.95 107.93
N GLY A 234 43.67 -2.71 108.26
CA GLY A 234 43.21 -2.54 109.64
C GLY A 234 42.79 -3.86 110.30
N LEU A 235 42.86 -4.99 109.58
CA LEU A 235 42.54 -6.29 110.11
C LEU A 235 43.73 -6.81 110.93
N ILE A 236 43.55 -6.89 112.25
CA ILE A 236 44.50 -7.57 113.14
C ILE A 236 44.15 -9.07 113.09
N ILE A 237 45.14 -9.87 112.70
CA ILE A 237 44.98 -11.32 112.56
C ILE A 237 45.47 -11.97 113.84
N GLY A 238 44.57 -12.61 114.56
CA GLY A 238 44.84 -13.25 115.84
C GLY A 238 43.51 -13.59 116.52
N SER A 239 43.54 -14.57 117.41
CA SER A 239 42.47 -14.76 118.39
C SER A 239 42.78 -13.89 119.60
N ASP A 240 41.78 -13.36 120.27
CA ASP A 240 41.96 -12.57 121.50
C ASP A 240 42.43 -13.44 122.68
N GLU A 241 42.42 -14.77 122.55
CA GLU A 241 42.71 -15.71 123.65
C GLU A 241 44.08 -15.56 124.32
N PRO A 242 45.21 -15.43 123.59
CA PRO A 242 46.52 -15.20 124.22
C PRO A 242 46.63 -13.80 124.81
N ASP A 243 46.04 -12.78 124.18
CA ASP A 243 46.04 -11.41 124.71
C ASP A 243 45.18 -11.30 125.98
N ARG A 244 44.04 -12.02 126.03
CA ARG A 244 43.19 -12.18 127.22
C ARG A 244 43.92 -12.91 128.34
N GLN A 245 44.66 -13.99 128.05
CA GLN A 245 45.47 -14.67 129.07
C GLN A 245 46.56 -13.76 129.65
N ILE A 246 47.15 -12.88 128.84
CA ILE A 246 48.12 -11.89 129.33
C ILE A 246 47.43 -10.86 130.24
N ILE A 247 46.25 -10.35 129.86
CA ILE A 247 45.47 -9.41 130.68
C ILE A 247 45.04 -10.06 132.00
N ASP A 248 44.47 -11.26 131.95
CA ASP A 248 43.97 -12.00 133.13
C ASP A 248 45.12 -12.42 134.06
N SER A 249 46.36 -12.50 133.58
CA SER A 249 47.56 -12.77 134.39
C SER A 249 48.19 -11.53 135.04
N ALA A 250 47.70 -10.34 134.71
CA ALA A 250 48.20 -9.06 135.20
C ALA A 250 47.31 -8.40 136.28
N ASP A 251 46.11 -8.96 136.54
CA ASP A 251 45.26 -8.69 137.71
C ASP A 251 45.66 -9.59 138.91
#